data_AF-A0A3A4WV41-F1
#
_entry.id   AF-A0A3A4WV41-F1
#
_cell.length_a   1.000
_cell.length_b   1.000
_cell.length_c   1.000
_cell.angle_alpha   90.00
_cell.angle_beta   90.00
_cell.angle_gamma   90.00
#
_symmetry.space_group_name_H-M   'P 1'
#
loop_
_entity.id
_entity.type
_entity.pdbx_description
1 polymer ?
#
loop_
_entity_poly.entity_id
_entity_poly.type
_entity_poly.pdbx_seq_one_letter_code
_entity_poly.pdbx_strand_id
1 'polypeptide(L)'
;MKTRGKHRIFLTPGEAIAAIHSDFMQYEPQKPLFLNLIPLILGKETVAVKEDRKNGLWLKLSRGRRKFFTYAQLGEHLASALKNAHPPVEVLARICSMVFRAPACPGRSAEGKDGIWIETEVEVFRCRQCGRCCRTLSFHTECTVSDYERWHAAGRSDILEWVGVVRREGKIASCQIWVVPGTRQYAEGCPWLRKVPDRNVHECTIHDLRPGICRQYPGTRKHAEMTGCQGFD
;
A
#
# COMPACT_ATOMS: atom_id res chain seq x y z
N MET A 1 -4.61 18.20 29.56
CA MET A 1 -4.64 17.91 28.11
C MET A 1 -3.77 16.69 27.87
N LYS A 2 -4.34 15.48 27.80
CA LYS A 2 -3.57 14.25 27.52
C LYS A 2 -3.14 14.30 26.06
N THR A 3 -1.84 14.36 25.80
CA THR A 3 -1.27 14.15 24.46
C THR A 3 -1.79 12.80 23.94
N ARG A 4 -2.69 12.82 22.96
CA ARG A 4 -3.03 11.60 22.21
C ARG A 4 -1.71 11.10 21.64
N GLY A 5 -1.28 9.91 22.04
CA GLY A 5 -0.08 9.29 21.48
C GLY A 5 -0.24 9.20 19.98
N LYS A 6 0.70 9.75 19.22
CA LYS A 6 0.69 9.70 17.76
C LYS A 6 0.63 8.24 17.32
N HIS A 7 -0.32 7.87 16.47
CA HIS A 7 -0.42 6.50 16.00
C HIS A 7 0.76 6.21 15.06
N ARG A 8 1.56 5.19 15.42
CA ARG A 8 2.76 4.80 14.70
C ARG A 8 2.71 3.34 14.33
N ILE A 9 3.25 3.03 13.15
CA ILE A 9 3.53 1.65 12.74
C ILE A 9 5.03 1.43 12.75
N PHE A 10 5.44 0.23 13.13
CA PHE A 10 6.82 -0.23 13.00
C PHE A 10 6.94 -1.10 11.77
N LEU A 11 7.96 -0.86 10.95
CA LEU A 11 8.34 -1.72 9.84
C LEU A 11 9.79 -2.13 10.00
N THR A 12 10.08 -3.42 9.87
CA THR A 12 11.44 -3.91 9.64
C THR A 12 11.97 -3.34 8.30
N PRO A 13 13.29 -3.32 8.06
CA PRO A 13 13.84 -2.84 6.79
C PRO A 13 13.23 -3.54 5.56
N GLY A 14 12.98 -4.85 5.65
CA GLY A 14 12.35 -5.62 4.58
C GLY A 14 10.90 -5.20 4.33
N GLU A 15 10.11 -5.03 5.40
CA GLU A 15 8.72 -4.55 5.29
C GLU A 15 8.66 -3.12 4.77
N ALA A 16 9.59 -2.25 5.17
CA ALA A 16 9.68 -0.88 4.66
C ALA A 16 9.95 -0.85 3.16
N ILE A 17 10.89 -1.67 2.67
CA ILE A 17 11.17 -1.80 1.23
C ILE A 17 9.95 -2.35 0.48
N ALA A 18 9.27 -3.35 1.03
CA ALA A 18 8.06 -3.91 0.44
C ALA A 18 6.90 -2.89 0.37
N ALA A 19 6.74 -2.09 1.42
CA ALA A 19 5.75 -1.00 1.47
C ALA A 19 6.08 0.12 0.47
N ILE A 20 7.36 0.49 0.33
CA ILE A 20 7.81 1.46 -0.69
C ILE A 20 7.54 0.94 -2.10
N HIS A 21 7.87 -0.32 -2.38
CA HIS A 21 7.57 -0.94 -3.67
C HIS A 21 6.08 -0.91 -3.98
N SER A 22 5.24 -1.28 -3.00
CA SER A 22 3.78 -1.27 -3.16
C SER A 22 3.27 0.13 -3.47
N ASP A 23 3.73 1.17 -2.75
CA ASP A 23 3.37 2.56 -3.00
C ASP A 23 3.76 3.03 -4.42
N PHE A 24 4.92 2.61 -4.94
CA PHE A 24 5.35 2.98 -6.28
C PHE A 24 4.46 2.40 -7.38
N MET A 25 3.94 1.19 -7.15
CA MET A 25 3.16 0.45 -8.15
C MET A 25 1.64 0.67 -8.02
N GLN A 26 1.17 1.16 -6.87
CA GLN A 26 -0.25 1.31 -6.59
C GLN A 26 -0.90 2.52 -7.31
N TYR A 27 -0.12 3.54 -7.64
CA TYR A 27 -0.63 4.80 -8.21
C TYR A 27 0.02 5.13 -9.55
N GLU A 28 -0.54 6.13 -10.24
CA GLU A 28 0.13 6.76 -11.37
C GLU A 28 1.56 7.23 -11.01
N PRO A 29 2.52 7.20 -11.96
CA PRO A 29 3.92 7.46 -11.65
C PRO A 29 4.16 8.78 -10.94
N GLN A 30 4.75 8.70 -9.74
CA GLN A 30 4.93 9.82 -8.83
C GLN A 30 6.19 10.62 -9.19
N LYS A 31 6.20 11.29 -10.36
CA LYS A 31 7.39 11.89 -10.98
C LYS A 31 8.25 12.75 -10.02
N PRO A 32 7.67 13.71 -9.26
CA PRO A 32 8.48 14.55 -8.36
C PRO A 32 9.14 13.73 -7.24
N LEU A 33 8.41 12.73 -6.70
CA LEU A 33 8.95 11.82 -5.69
C LEU A 33 10.12 11.03 -6.26
N PHE A 34 9.96 10.36 -7.41
CA PHE A 34 11.01 9.54 -7.99
C PHE A 34 12.29 10.34 -8.27
N LEU A 35 12.17 11.56 -8.79
CA LEU A 35 13.32 12.44 -9.04
C LEU A 35 14.07 12.78 -7.75
N ASN A 36 13.35 13.06 -6.66
CA ASN A 36 13.96 13.35 -5.36
C ASN A 36 14.59 12.11 -4.71
N LEU A 37 14.14 10.91 -5.07
CA LEU A 37 14.66 9.65 -4.54
C LEU A 37 15.90 9.14 -5.28
N ILE A 38 16.10 9.50 -6.55
CA ILE A 38 17.28 9.11 -7.34
C ILE A 38 18.60 9.29 -6.56
N PRO A 39 18.94 10.48 -6.02
CA PRO A 39 20.22 10.66 -5.33
C PRO A 39 20.32 9.89 -4.01
N LEU A 40 19.19 9.49 -3.40
CA LEU A 40 19.16 8.71 -2.16
C LEU A 40 19.31 7.20 -2.42
N ILE A 41 18.78 6.72 -3.55
CA ILE A 41 18.73 5.29 -3.88
C ILE A 41 19.90 4.90 -4.79
N LEU A 42 20.23 5.74 -5.77
CA LEU A 42 21.21 5.46 -6.82
C LEU A 42 22.53 6.21 -6.64
N GLY A 43 22.65 7.06 -5.62
CA GLY A 43 23.84 7.86 -5.33
C GLY A 43 23.79 9.28 -5.90
N LYS A 44 24.48 10.22 -5.24
CA LYS A 44 24.43 11.66 -5.52
C LYS A 44 25.02 12.03 -6.88
N GLU A 45 25.90 11.18 -7.39
CA GLU A 45 26.56 11.27 -8.69
C GLU A 45 25.67 10.83 -9.86
N THR A 46 24.52 10.21 -9.58
CA THR A 46 23.57 9.81 -10.63
C THR A 46 22.93 11.04 -11.26
N VAL A 47 23.15 11.21 -12.56
CA VAL A 47 22.55 12.30 -13.35
C VAL A 47 21.27 11.81 -14.03
N ALA A 48 20.17 12.52 -13.78
CA ALA A 48 18.89 12.29 -14.41
C ALA A 48 18.52 13.47 -15.33
N VAL A 49 18.25 13.18 -16.61
CA VAL A 49 17.84 14.19 -17.59
C VAL A 49 16.43 13.86 -18.06
N LYS A 50 15.46 14.74 -17.78
CA LYS A 50 14.06 14.56 -18.19
C LYS A 50 13.93 14.55 -19.71
N GLU A 51 13.00 13.72 -20.20
CA GLU A 51 12.60 13.68 -21.61
C GLU A 51 11.06 13.68 -21.64
N ASP A 52 10.50 14.89 -21.60
CA ASP A 52 9.06 15.10 -21.43
C ASP A 52 8.25 14.55 -22.61
N ARG A 53 8.82 14.58 -23.83
CA ARG A 53 8.15 14.04 -25.03
C ARG A 53 7.91 12.53 -24.95
N LYS A 54 8.74 11.81 -24.20
CA LYS A 54 8.62 10.35 -24.02
C LYS A 54 8.09 9.96 -22.63
N ASN A 55 7.61 10.93 -21.85
CA ASN A 55 7.13 10.71 -20.48
C ASN A 55 8.12 9.90 -19.63
N GLY A 56 9.39 10.31 -19.64
CA GLY A 56 10.45 9.58 -18.96
C GLY A 56 11.71 10.41 -18.73
N LEU A 57 12.81 9.72 -18.48
CA LEU A 57 14.11 10.34 -18.28
C LEU A 57 15.27 9.41 -18.68
N TRP A 58 16.43 10.01 -18.91
CA TRP A 58 17.70 9.33 -19.08
C TRP A 58 18.47 9.33 -17.76
N LEU A 59 18.86 8.14 -17.30
CA LEU A 59 19.80 7.97 -16.18
C LEU A 59 21.19 7.70 -16.74
N LYS A 60 22.18 8.48 -16.28
CA LYS A 60 23.60 8.15 -16.46
C LYS A 60 24.03 7.24 -15.32
N LEU A 61 24.26 5.97 -15.64
CA LEU A 61 24.76 5.00 -14.67
C LEU A 61 26.29 5.12 -14.52
N SER A 62 26.84 4.64 -13.40
CA SER A 62 28.26 4.73 -13.03
C SER A 62 29.26 4.21 -14.08
N ARG A 63 28.81 3.39 -15.05
CA ARG A 63 29.61 2.92 -16.20
C ARG A 63 29.53 3.81 -17.45
N GLY A 64 29.05 5.04 -17.34
CA GLY A 64 28.92 5.99 -18.45
C GLY A 64 27.78 5.70 -19.44
N ARG A 65 27.18 4.50 -19.40
CA ARG A 65 26.00 4.15 -20.20
C ARG A 65 24.79 4.93 -19.71
N ARG A 66 24.12 5.59 -20.65
CA ARG A 66 22.80 6.20 -20.44
C ARG A 66 21.73 5.17 -20.73
N LYS A 67 20.73 5.06 -19.85
CA LYS A 67 19.55 4.24 -20.06
C LYS A 67 18.31 5.09 -19.90
N PHE A 68 17.40 4.97 -20.86
CA PHE A 68 16.09 5.62 -20.78
C PHE A 68 15.14 4.76 -19.93
N PHE A 69 14.32 5.44 -19.14
CA PHE A 69 13.23 4.84 -18.37
C PHE A 69 11.98 5.69 -18.55
N THR A 70 10.83 5.07 -18.83
CA THR A 70 9.55 5.72 -18.56
C THR A 70 9.39 5.91 -17.04
N TYR A 71 8.52 6.81 -16.59
CA TYR A 71 8.33 6.99 -15.15
C TYR A 71 7.77 5.74 -14.45
N ALA A 72 6.99 4.90 -15.14
CA ALA A 72 6.56 3.61 -14.61
C ALA A 72 7.76 2.66 -14.41
N GLN A 73 8.61 2.51 -15.43
CA GLN A 73 9.84 1.71 -15.35
C GLN A 73 10.83 2.25 -14.31
N LEU A 74 10.84 3.57 -14.10
CA LEU A 74 11.67 4.20 -13.09
C LEU A 74 11.25 3.79 -11.68
N GLY A 75 9.95 3.75 -11.38
CA GLY A 75 9.43 3.28 -10.09
C GLY A 75 9.92 1.85 -9.79
N GLU A 76 9.75 0.94 -10.74
CA GLU A 76 10.21 -0.45 -10.62
C GLU A 76 11.73 -0.53 -10.45
N HIS A 77 12.48 0.26 -11.22
CA HIS A 77 13.94 0.33 -11.12
C HIS A 77 14.41 0.80 -9.74
N LEU A 78 13.80 1.86 -9.19
CA LEU A 78 14.13 2.38 -7.86
C LEU A 78 13.80 1.38 -6.76
N ALA A 79 12.66 0.71 -6.85
CA ALA A 79 12.28 -0.31 -5.87
C ALA A 79 13.21 -1.54 -5.93
N SER A 80 13.60 -1.97 -7.13
CA SER A 80 14.60 -3.03 -7.32
C SER A 80 15.98 -2.63 -6.76
N ALA A 81 16.41 -1.39 -7.02
CA ALA A 81 17.67 -0.87 -6.49
C ALA A 81 17.67 -0.84 -4.95
N LEU A 82 16.58 -0.40 -4.32
CA LEU A 82 16.41 -0.44 -2.86
C LEU A 82 16.51 -1.85 -2.30
N LYS A 83 15.78 -2.79 -2.92
CA LYS A 83 15.80 -4.20 -2.51
C LYS A 83 17.19 -4.82 -2.63
N ASN A 84 17.99 -4.43 -3.61
CA ASN A 84 19.33 -4.97 -3.79
C ASN A 84 20.36 -4.30 -2.86
N ALA A 85 20.27 -2.97 -2.69
CA ALA A 85 21.25 -2.19 -1.94
C ALA A 85 21.15 -2.38 -0.42
N HIS A 86 19.95 -2.69 0.11
CA HIS A 86 19.67 -2.79 1.55
C HIS A 86 20.25 -1.60 2.34
N PRO A 87 19.79 -0.37 2.07
CA PRO A 87 20.42 0.82 2.63
C PRO A 87 20.25 0.88 4.16
N PRO A 88 21.12 1.65 4.86
CA PRO A 88 21.01 1.86 6.30
C PRO A 88 19.64 2.38 6.72
N VAL A 89 19.23 2.07 7.97
CA VAL A 89 17.89 2.42 8.49
C VAL A 89 17.61 3.92 8.50
N GLU A 90 18.64 4.75 8.61
CA GLU A 90 18.55 6.21 8.54
C GLU A 90 18.15 6.68 7.14
N VAL A 91 18.72 6.04 6.11
CA VAL A 91 18.39 6.31 4.71
C VAL A 91 16.98 5.79 4.41
N LEU A 92 16.64 4.58 4.86
CA LEU A 92 15.28 4.04 4.71
C LEU A 92 14.24 4.91 5.39
N ALA A 93 14.48 5.39 6.62
CA ALA A 93 13.54 6.27 7.32
C ALA A 93 13.31 7.57 6.54
N ARG A 94 14.37 8.18 5.99
CA ARG A 94 14.24 9.36 5.12
C ARG A 94 13.40 9.07 3.87
N ILE A 95 13.65 7.94 3.22
CA ILE A 95 12.88 7.51 2.04
C ILE A 95 11.42 7.26 2.42
N CYS A 96 11.14 6.50 3.48
CA CYS A 96 9.80 6.29 4.01
C CYS A 96 9.09 7.62 4.28
N SER A 97 9.79 8.59 4.86
CA SER A 97 9.19 9.90 5.15
C SER A 97 8.73 10.62 3.87
N MET A 98 9.54 10.58 2.82
CA MET A 98 9.20 11.15 1.51
C MET A 98 8.10 10.36 0.80
N VAL A 99 8.19 9.03 0.81
CA VAL A 99 7.27 8.13 0.12
C VAL A 99 5.89 8.20 0.77
N PHE A 100 5.79 8.09 2.08
CA PHE A 100 4.50 8.04 2.76
C PHE A 100 3.94 9.40 3.17
N ARG A 101 4.68 10.49 2.92
CA ARG A 101 4.38 11.87 3.36
C ARG A 101 4.05 11.94 4.85
N ALA A 102 4.88 11.25 5.63
CA ALA A 102 4.68 11.03 7.05
C ALA A 102 6.02 11.19 7.77
N PRO A 103 6.05 11.70 9.01
CA PRO A 103 7.27 11.62 9.82
C PRO A 103 7.69 10.15 9.98
N ALA A 104 8.95 9.86 9.68
CA ALA A 104 9.52 8.52 9.86
C ALA A 104 10.90 8.61 10.48
N CYS A 105 11.19 7.74 11.44
CA CYS A 105 12.47 7.72 12.15
C CYS A 105 12.94 6.28 12.39
N PRO A 106 14.26 6.04 12.45
CA PRO A 106 14.79 4.76 12.93
C PRO A 106 14.36 4.49 14.37
N GLY A 107 14.24 3.23 14.73
CA GLY A 107 14.02 2.83 16.12
C GLY A 107 13.93 1.32 16.29
N ARG A 108 13.53 0.89 17.48
CA ARG A 108 13.38 -0.53 17.82
C ARG A 108 11.93 -0.91 18.09
N SER A 109 11.57 -2.13 17.73
CA SER A 109 10.31 -2.75 18.13
C SER A 109 10.32 -3.12 19.62
N ALA A 110 9.16 -3.50 20.17
CA ALA A 110 9.06 -3.99 21.54
C ALA A 110 9.91 -5.26 21.77
N GLU A 111 10.09 -6.06 20.72
CA GLU A 111 10.92 -7.27 20.68
C GLU A 111 12.40 -6.96 20.39
N GLY A 112 12.80 -5.69 20.34
CA GLY A 112 14.18 -5.26 20.17
C GLY A 112 14.71 -5.30 18.73
N LYS A 113 13.85 -5.47 17.72
CA LYS A 113 14.26 -5.45 16.31
C LYS A 113 14.51 -4.04 15.83
N ASP A 114 15.60 -3.80 15.11
CA ASP A 114 15.85 -2.50 14.45
C ASP A 114 14.94 -2.33 13.24
N GLY A 115 14.44 -1.10 13.02
CA GLY A 115 13.55 -0.78 11.91
C GLY A 115 13.15 0.68 11.87
N ILE A 116 11.99 0.96 11.29
CA ILE A 116 11.48 2.30 11.00
C ILE A 116 10.10 2.47 11.64
N TRP A 117 9.95 3.52 12.43
CA TRP A 117 8.65 4.00 12.90
C TRP A 117 8.10 5.04 11.94
N ILE A 118 6.83 4.91 11.54
CA ILE A 118 6.13 5.87 10.68
C ILE A 118 4.90 6.40 11.42
N GLU A 119 4.80 7.73 11.55
CA GLU A 119 3.62 8.41 12.08
C GLU A 119 2.52 8.45 11.03
N THR A 120 1.43 7.72 11.27
CA THR A 120 0.42 7.44 10.23
C THR A 120 -0.64 8.55 10.06
N GLU A 121 -0.88 9.35 11.11
CA GLU A 121 -1.95 10.35 11.20
C GLU A 121 -3.37 9.79 10.94
N VAL A 122 -3.58 8.49 11.11
CA VAL A 122 -4.86 7.84 10.83
C VAL A 122 -5.83 7.91 12.01
N GLU A 123 -5.35 8.35 13.19
CA GLU A 123 -6.17 8.54 14.40
C GLU A 123 -7.25 9.62 14.24
N VAL A 124 -7.03 10.54 13.30
CA VAL A 124 -7.94 11.60 12.88
C VAL A 124 -8.73 11.22 11.62
N PHE A 125 -8.62 9.99 11.15
CA PHE A 125 -9.38 9.58 9.97
C PHE A 125 -10.83 9.23 10.32
N ARG A 126 -11.79 9.90 9.70
CA ARG A 126 -13.18 9.42 9.61
C ARG A 126 -13.62 9.15 8.19
N CYS A 127 -14.10 7.92 7.97
CA CYS A 127 -14.73 7.53 6.72
C CYS A 127 -16.05 8.28 6.55
N ARG A 128 -16.18 9.06 5.47
CA ARG A 128 -17.42 9.76 5.09
C ARG A 128 -18.38 8.92 4.25
N GLN A 129 -18.13 7.61 4.14
CA GLN A 129 -18.97 6.68 3.36
C GLN A 129 -19.14 7.08 1.88
N CYS A 130 -18.18 7.80 1.29
CA CYS A 130 -18.25 8.21 -0.12
C CYS A 130 -18.09 7.04 -1.12
N GLY A 131 -17.60 5.89 -0.64
CA GLY A 131 -17.38 4.67 -1.43
C GLY A 131 -16.22 4.73 -2.43
N ARG A 132 -15.48 5.85 -2.54
CA ARG A 132 -14.40 6.01 -3.53
C ARG A 132 -13.27 4.99 -3.31
N CYS A 133 -12.70 4.97 -2.11
CA CYS A 133 -11.66 3.99 -1.77
C CYS A 133 -12.17 2.54 -1.87
N CYS A 134 -13.43 2.27 -1.51
CA CYS A 134 -14.03 0.94 -1.62
C CYS A 134 -14.12 0.43 -3.07
N ARG A 135 -14.14 1.32 -4.06
CA ARG A 135 -14.15 0.99 -5.50
C ARG A 135 -12.76 0.98 -6.12
N THR A 136 -11.82 1.75 -5.57
CA THR A 136 -10.49 1.95 -6.16
C THR A 136 -9.42 1.05 -5.55
N LEU A 137 -9.60 0.59 -4.30
CA LEU A 137 -8.65 -0.32 -3.67
C LEU A 137 -8.58 -1.64 -4.46
N SER A 138 -7.38 -2.02 -4.87
CA SER A 138 -7.12 -3.37 -5.37
C SER A 138 -7.05 -4.32 -4.19
N PHE A 139 -8.12 -5.09 -3.97
CA PHE A 139 -8.24 -6.01 -2.82
C PHE A 139 -7.96 -7.48 -3.17
N HIS A 140 -7.67 -7.79 -4.44
CA HIS A 140 -7.74 -9.16 -4.95
C HIS A 140 -6.80 -10.17 -4.31
N THR A 141 -5.62 -9.71 -3.92
CA THR A 141 -4.53 -10.53 -3.38
C THR A 141 -4.25 -10.28 -1.90
N GLU A 142 -5.08 -9.47 -1.25
CA GLU A 142 -4.82 -8.92 0.09
C GLU A 142 -5.70 -9.58 1.17
N CYS A 143 -6.29 -10.74 0.84
CA CYS A 143 -6.99 -11.57 1.81
C CYS A 143 -6.02 -12.50 2.53
N THR A 144 -5.93 -12.36 3.84
CA THR A 144 -5.10 -13.24 4.66
C THR A 144 -5.84 -14.54 5.02
N VAL A 145 -5.09 -15.57 5.42
CA VAL A 145 -5.69 -16.79 6.00
C VAL A 145 -6.47 -16.45 7.28
N SER A 146 -5.98 -15.48 8.07
CA SER A 146 -6.67 -15.02 9.28
C SER A 146 -8.03 -14.38 8.97
N ASP A 147 -8.17 -13.65 7.85
CA ASP A 147 -9.47 -13.13 7.43
C ASP A 147 -10.46 -14.26 7.13
N TYR A 148 -10.00 -15.29 6.41
CA TYR A 148 -10.80 -16.49 6.12
C TYR A 148 -11.22 -17.22 7.39
N GLU A 149 -10.28 -17.50 8.29
CA GLU A 149 -10.54 -18.19 9.56
C GLU A 149 -11.54 -17.43 10.42
N ARG A 150 -11.45 -16.10 10.44
CA ARG A 150 -12.40 -15.27 11.19
C ARG A 150 -13.80 -15.31 10.60
N TRP A 151 -13.96 -15.30 9.28
CA TRP A 151 -15.27 -15.47 8.65
C TRP A 151 -15.87 -16.84 8.88
N HIS A 152 -15.02 -17.88 8.84
CA HIS A 152 -15.42 -19.24 9.17
C HIS A 152 -15.85 -19.38 10.63
N ALA A 153 -15.08 -18.84 11.58
CA ALA A 153 -15.44 -18.83 13.00
C ALA A 153 -16.72 -18.04 13.27
N ALA A 154 -17.00 -16.99 12.49
CA ALA A 154 -18.23 -16.22 12.58
C ALA A 154 -19.45 -16.88 11.88
N GLY A 155 -19.29 -18.07 11.28
CA GLY A 155 -20.37 -18.76 10.57
C GLY A 155 -20.87 -18.04 9.31
N ARG A 156 -20.06 -17.16 8.72
CA ARG A 156 -20.44 -16.33 7.56
C ARG A 156 -20.17 -17.03 6.24
N SER A 157 -20.92 -18.09 5.99
CA SER A 157 -20.85 -18.85 4.73
C SER A 157 -21.11 -17.97 3.51
N ASP A 158 -21.99 -16.98 3.64
CA ASP A 158 -22.25 -15.97 2.61
C ASP A 158 -21.00 -15.16 2.23
N ILE A 159 -20.07 -14.91 3.16
CA ILE A 159 -18.78 -14.28 2.84
C ILE A 159 -17.84 -15.30 2.21
N LEU A 160 -17.77 -16.51 2.78
CA LEU A 160 -16.85 -17.56 2.34
C LEU A 160 -17.09 -18.02 0.90
N GLU A 161 -18.34 -17.98 0.43
CA GLU A 161 -18.69 -18.27 -0.98
C GLU A 161 -17.99 -17.36 -1.99
N TRP A 162 -17.59 -16.15 -1.56
CA TRP A 162 -16.87 -15.19 -2.38
C TRP A 162 -15.34 -15.27 -2.24
N VAL A 163 -14.82 -16.27 -1.52
CA VAL A 163 -13.38 -16.42 -1.27
C VAL A 163 -12.81 -17.57 -2.10
N GLY A 164 -11.89 -17.26 -3.01
CA GLY A 164 -11.06 -18.25 -3.67
C GLY A 164 -9.96 -18.75 -2.73
N VAL A 165 -9.86 -20.06 -2.52
CA VAL A 165 -8.88 -20.67 -1.60
C VAL A 165 -7.95 -21.59 -2.37
N VAL A 166 -6.64 -21.32 -2.28
CA VAL A 166 -5.61 -22.24 -2.79
C VAL A 166 -5.12 -23.10 -1.64
N ARG A 167 -5.18 -24.42 -1.79
CA ARG A 167 -4.66 -25.37 -0.81
C ARG A 167 -3.36 -25.99 -1.27
N ARG A 168 -2.44 -26.20 -0.33
CA ARG A 168 -1.22 -27.00 -0.49
C ARG A 168 -1.12 -27.95 0.70
N GLU A 169 -0.94 -29.23 0.44
CA GLU A 169 -0.85 -30.28 1.48
C GLU A 169 -2.03 -30.24 2.47
N GLY A 170 -3.24 -30.02 1.95
CA GLY A 170 -4.47 -29.93 2.76
C GLY A 170 -4.65 -28.63 3.54
N LYS A 171 -3.64 -27.75 3.60
CA LYS A 171 -3.70 -26.45 4.29
C LYS A 171 -4.00 -25.31 3.33
N ILE A 172 -4.66 -24.26 3.83
CA ILE A 172 -4.87 -23.04 3.06
C ILE A 172 -3.52 -22.33 2.89
N ALA A 173 -3.07 -22.22 1.65
CA ALA A 173 -1.82 -21.56 1.29
C ALA A 173 -2.04 -20.08 0.93
N SER A 174 -3.17 -19.75 0.30
CA SER A 174 -3.56 -18.37 0.00
C SER A 174 -5.07 -18.22 -0.20
N CYS A 175 -5.55 -16.99 -0.02
CA CYS A 175 -6.93 -16.60 -0.24
C CYS A 175 -7.01 -15.46 -1.27
N GLN A 176 -8.10 -15.41 -2.01
CA GLN A 176 -8.40 -14.41 -3.04
C GLN A 176 -9.82 -13.89 -2.82
N ILE A 177 -10.02 -12.57 -2.86
CA ILE A 177 -11.33 -11.95 -2.69
C ILE A 177 -11.57 -10.87 -3.75
N TRP A 178 -12.75 -10.56 -4.22
CA TRP A 178 -13.93 -11.39 -4.19
C TRP A 178 -13.95 -12.18 -5.49
N VAL A 179 -14.10 -13.49 -5.40
CA VAL A 179 -14.30 -14.38 -6.56
C VAL A 179 -15.80 -14.61 -6.68
N VAL A 180 -16.35 -14.46 -7.88
CA VAL A 180 -17.79 -14.65 -8.10
C VAL A 180 -18.15 -16.12 -7.78
N PRO A 181 -19.12 -16.38 -6.88
CA PRO A 181 -19.48 -17.74 -6.46
C PRO A 181 -19.74 -18.67 -7.65
N GLY A 182 -19.22 -19.88 -7.56
CA GLY A 182 -19.34 -20.89 -8.62
C GLY A 182 -18.42 -20.67 -9.83
N THR A 183 -17.57 -19.63 -9.83
CA THR A 183 -16.67 -19.31 -10.96
C THR A 183 -15.22 -19.20 -10.49
N ARG A 184 -14.32 -18.89 -11.44
CA ARG A 184 -12.93 -18.47 -11.16
C ARG A 184 -12.68 -16.99 -11.48
N GLN A 185 -13.74 -16.23 -11.71
CA GLN A 185 -13.65 -14.83 -12.12
C GLN A 185 -13.66 -13.93 -10.89
N TYR A 186 -12.81 -12.91 -10.89
CA TYR A 186 -12.89 -11.86 -9.89
C TYR A 186 -14.14 -11.01 -10.11
N ALA A 187 -14.78 -10.61 -9.03
CA ALA A 187 -15.85 -9.63 -9.08
C ALA A 187 -15.28 -8.28 -9.56
N GLU A 188 -15.99 -7.61 -10.48
CA GLU A 188 -15.60 -6.29 -10.99
C GLU A 188 -15.58 -5.21 -9.90
N GLY A 189 -16.31 -5.42 -8.81
CA GLY A 189 -16.34 -4.54 -7.65
C GLY A 189 -16.60 -5.31 -6.36
N CYS A 190 -16.52 -4.60 -5.23
CA CYS A 190 -16.82 -5.19 -3.93
C CYS A 190 -18.31 -5.56 -3.84
N PRO A 191 -18.68 -6.85 -3.66
CA PRO A 191 -20.07 -7.29 -3.60
C PRO A 191 -20.78 -6.82 -2.32
N TRP A 192 -20.00 -6.41 -1.32
CA TRP A 192 -20.50 -5.92 -0.05
C TRP A 192 -20.68 -4.39 -0.01
N LEU A 193 -20.37 -3.69 -1.09
CA LEU A 193 -20.55 -2.23 -1.17
C LEU A 193 -21.93 -1.92 -1.74
N ARG A 194 -22.79 -1.32 -0.91
CA ARG A 194 -24.16 -0.94 -1.27
C ARG A 194 -24.32 0.57 -1.31
N LYS A 195 -24.87 1.13 -2.38
CA LYS A 195 -25.30 2.53 -2.40
C LYS A 195 -26.60 2.65 -1.59
N VAL A 196 -26.66 3.61 -0.67
CA VAL A 196 -27.89 3.89 0.08
C VAL A 196 -28.86 4.64 -0.85
N PRO A 197 -30.12 4.21 -0.98
CA PRO A 197 -31.12 4.92 -1.79
C PRO A 197 -31.24 6.38 -1.37
N ASP A 198 -31.42 7.26 -2.36
CA ASP A 198 -31.65 8.70 -2.19
C ASP A 198 -30.59 9.47 -1.40
N ARG A 199 -29.43 8.85 -1.15
CA ARG A 199 -28.28 9.47 -0.47
C ARG A 199 -27.01 9.26 -1.27
N ASN A 200 -26.10 10.22 -1.21
CA ASN A 200 -24.78 10.09 -1.82
C ASN A 200 -23.78 9.39 -0.89
N VAL A 201 -24.22 8.30 -0.22
CA VAL A 201 -23.40 7.52 0.71
C VAL A 201 -23.47 6.03 0.37
N HIS A 202 -22.43 5.32 0.75
CA HIS A 202 -22.25 3.90 0.52
C HIS A 202 -22.01 3.18 1.84
N GLU A 203 -22.63 2.03 1.98
CA GLU A 203 -22.52 1.16 3.15
C GLU A 203 -21.75 -0.11 2.78
N CYS A 204 -20.93 -0.59 3.72
CA CYS A 204 -20.36 -1.92 3.62
C CYS A 204 -21.24 -2.87 4.45
N THR A 205 -21.89 -3.82 3.80
CA THR A 205 -22.83 -4.77 4.47
C THR A 205 -22.11 -5.79 5.36
N ILE A 206 -20.78 -5.84 5.32
CA ILE A 206 -19.94 -6.64 6.21
C ILE A 206 -19.03 -5.79 7.10
N HIS A 207 -19.46 -4.58 7.48
CA HIS A 207 -18.60 -3.58 8.14
C HIS A 207 -17.74 -4.16 9.29
N ASP A 208 -18.33 -4.96 10.17
CA ASP A 208 -17.62 -5.52 11.34
C ASP A 208 -16.69 -6.68 10.98
N LEU A 209 -16.94 -7.29 9.83
CA LEU A 209 -16.18 -8.42 9.29
C LEU A 209 -15.43 -8.07 8.00
N ARG A 210 -15.17 -6.79 7.74
CA ARG A 210 -14.33 -6.34 6.62
C ARG A 210 -12.97 -7.04 6.66
N PRO A 211 -12.35 -7.42 5.53
CA PRO A 211 -11.01 -8.01 5.50
C PRO A 211 -9.93 -7.03 5.99
N GLY A 212 -8.72 -7.54 6.28
CA GLY A 212 -7.60 -6.76 6.84
C GLY A 212 -7.33 -5.48 6.07
N ILE A 213 -7.21 -5.59 4.74
CA ILE A 213 -7.00 -4.45 3.83
C ILE A 213 -8.04 -3.33 4.00
N CYS A 214 -9.30 -3.68 4.25
CA CYS A 214 -10.36 -2.69 4.45
C CYS A 214 -10.42 -2.14 5.88
N ARG A 215 -9.98 -2.90 6.89
CA ARG A 215 -9.93 -2.47 8.30
C ARG A 215 -8.75 -1.53 8.56
N GLN A 216 -7.63 -1.80 7.91
CA GLN A 216 -6.39 -1.05 8.05
C GLN A 216 -6.33 0.20 7.15
N TYR A 217 -7.40 0.46 6.39
CA TYR A 217 -7.47 1.62 5.52
C TYR A 217 -7.93 2.89 6.29
N PRO A 218 -7.30 4.06 6.03
CA PRO A 218 -6.10 4.24 5.22
C PRO A 218 -4.83 3.87 6.01
N GLY A 219 -3.78 3.47 5.30
CA GLY A 219 -2.48 3.20 5.95
C GLY A 219 -1.73 4.47 6.38
N THR A 220 -1.94 5.57 5.63
CA THR A 220 -1.44 6.92 5.93
C THR A 220 -2.40 7.96 5.34
N ARG A 221 -2.28 9.23 5.75
CA ARG A 221 -2.98 10.36 5.10
C ARG A 221 -2.76 10.37 3.59
N LYS A 222 -1.52 10.18 3.12
CA LYS A 222 -1.21 10.08 1.68
C LYS A 222 -2.02 8.98 1.00
N HIS A 223 -2.12 7.79 1.59
CA HIS A 223 -2.88 6.70 1.00
C HIS A 223 -4.36 7.10 0.82
N ALA A 224 -4.96 7.81 1.78
CA ALA A 224 -6.32 8.34 1.64
C ALA A 224 -6.43 9.33 0.47
N GLU A 225 -5.52 10.30 0.39
CA GLU A 225 -5.50 11.31 -0.68
C GLU A 225 -5.35 10.68 -2.08
N MET A 226 -4.38 9.79 -2.24
CA MET A 226 -4.03 9.18 -3.54
C MET A 226 -5.11 8.24 -4.06
N THR A 227 -5.95 7.69 -3.18
CA THR A 227 -7.12 6.88 -3.56
C THR A 227 -8.41 7.71 -3.68
N GLY A 228 -8.30 9.05 -3.61
CA GLY A 228 -9.41 9.98 -3.79
C GLY A 228 -10.42 9.97 -2.64
N CYS A 229 -10.04 9.46 -1.47
CA CYS A 229 -10.89 9.43 -0.29
C CYS A 229 -11.23 10.85 0.18
N GLN A 230 -12.48 11.04 0.60
CA GLN A 230 -12.95 12.31 1.15
C GLN A 230 -12.84 12.38 2.70
N GLY A 231 -12.22 11.38 3.33
CA GLY A 231 -12.14 11.26 4.79
C GLY A 231 -10.83 11.79 5.40
N PHE A 232 -10.97 12.63 6.44
CA PHE A 232 -10.00 13.08 7.45
C PHE A 232 -10.70 14.13 8.37
N ASP A 233 -10.27 14.24 9.63
CA ASP A 233 -10.58 15.29 10.62
C ASP A 233 -9.73 15.15 11.90
#